data_AF-A0A7W0H6M6-F1
#
_entry.id   AF-A0A7W0H6M6-F1
#
_cell.length_a   1.000
_cell.length_b   1.000
_cell.length_c   1.000
_cell.angle_alpha   90.00
_cell.angle_beta   90.00
_cell.angle_gamma   90.00
#
_symmetry.space_group_name_H-M   'P 1'
#
loop_
_entity.id
_entity.type
_entity.pdbx_description
1 polymer ?
#
loop_
_entity_poly.entity_id
_entity_poly.type
_entity_poly.pdbx_seq_one_letter_code
_entity_poly.pdbx_strand_id
1 'polypeptide(L)'
;MTVARLISPALRSGLLMSAGTALIGIPFAIGLGAAAIVTGLTIGVLIVALALAGTAPSGRGTLPVSAQAVYDRGIALGLLLVGVVFGFSGDLGAALLFATAGVAALIVTSITRYSTSAA
;
A
#
# COMPACT_ATOMS: atom_id res chain seq x y z
N MET A 1 5.87 -18.18 -19.90
CA MET A 1 4.67 -17.82 -19.10
C MET A 1 5.12 -17.57 -17.66
N THR A 2 5.13 -16.32 -17.21
CA THR A 2 5.72 -15.95 -15.92
C THR A 2 4.75 -16.18 -14.75
N VAL A 3 4.97 -17.31 -14.09
CA VAL A 3 4.68 -17.82 -12.72
C VAL A 3 3.78 -17.09 -11.69
N ALA A 4 3.42 -15.81 -11.73
CA ALA A 4 2.56 -15.27 -10.65
C ALA A 4 1.73 -14.04 -11.04
N ARG A 5 0.55 -14.27 -11.61
CA ARG A 5 -0.51 -13.26 -11.74
C ARG A 5 -1.69 -13.69 -10.87
N LEU A 6 -1.44 -13.77 -9.56
CA LEU A 6 -2.30 -14.46 -8.58
C LEU A 6 -3.35 -13.52 -7.97
N ILE A 7 -3.06 -12.22 -7.87
CA ILE A 7 -3.92 -11.27 -7.17
C ILE A 7 -4.94 -10.67 -8.13
N SER A 8 -6.22 -10.90 -7.86
CA SER A 8 -7.33 -10.25 -8.55
C SER A 8 -7.47 -8.77 -8.16
N PRO A 9 -8.06 -7.91 -9.01
CA PRO A 9 -8.27 -6.50 -8.67
C PRO A 9 -9.08 -6.28 -7.37
N ALA A 10 -10.05 -7.15 -7.10
CA ALA A 10 -10.83 -7.13 -5.87
C ALA A 10 -9.97 -7.46 -4.64
N LEU A 11 -9.15 -8.51 -4.71
CA LEU A 11 -8.24 -8.89 -3.63
C LEU A 11 -7.21 -7.80 -3.36
N ARG A 12 -6.62 -7.22 -4.42
CA ARG A 12 -5.72 -6.07 -4.32
C ARG A 12 -6.39 -4.92 -3.57
N SER A 13 -7.62 -4.56 -3.92
CA SER A 13 -8.35 -3.47 -3.26
C SER A 13 -8.62 -3.78 -1.78
N GLY A 14 -8.96 -5.03 -1.46
CA GLY A 14 -9.10 -5.47 -0.06
C GLY A 14 -7.80 -5.39 0.74
N LEU A 15 -6.67 -5.79 0.12
CA LEU A 15 -5.33 -5.70 0.74
C LEU A 15 -4.89 -4.25 0.96
N LEU A 16 -5.17 -3.35 0.00
CA LEU A 16 -4.91 -1.92 0.20
C LEU A 16 -5.79 -1.37 1.33
N MET A 17 -7.07 -1.72 1.37
CA MET A 17 -7.98 -1.28 2.44
C MET A 17 -7.47 -1.69 3.82
N SER A 18 -7.08 -2.95 4.00
CA SER A 18 -6.55 -3.44 5.27
C SER A 18 -5.21 -2.80 5.61
N ALA A 19 -4.28 -2.70 4.65
CA ALA A 19 -2.98 -2.09 4.86
C ALA A 19 -3.06 -0.60 5.21
N GLY A 20 -3.92 0.16 4.51
CA GLY A 20 -4.14 1.58 4.79
C GLY A 20 -4.76 1.81 6.16
N THR A 21 -5.75 0.99 6.54
CA THR A 21 -6.36 1.03 7.88
C THR A 21 -5.35 0.67 8.97
N ALA A 22 -4.51 -0.35 8.73
CA ALA A 22 -3.44 -0.74 9.63
C ALA A 22 -2.41 0.38 9.81
N LEU A 23 -1.99 1.06 8.73
CA LEU A 23 -1.08 2.20 8.80
C LEU A 23 -1.65 3.39 9.57
N ILE A 24 -2.97 3.57 9.55
CA ILE A 24 -3.65 4.57 10.39
C ILE A 24 -3.61 4.14 11.86
N GLY A 25 -3.98 2.89 12.18
CA GLY A 25 -4.21 2.45 13.55
C GLY A 25 -2.96 2.01 14.33
N ILE A 26 -2.04 1.29 13.69
CA ILE A 26 -0.88 0.67 14.35
C ILE A 26 0.00 1.69 15.07
N PRO A 27 0.37 2.85 14.48
CA PRO A 27 1.19 3.83 15.17
C PRO A 27 0.63 4.28 16.52
N PHE A 28 -0.70 4.41 16.64
CA PHE A 28 -1.36 4.72 17.91
C PHE A 28 -1.34 3.53 18.86
N ALA A 29 -1.68 2.34 18.35
CA ALA A 29 -1.81 1.13 19.16
C ALA A 29 -0.49 0.73 19.86
N ILE A 30 0.65 0.99 19.22
CA ILE A 30 1.98 0.68 19.77
C ILE A 30 2.72 1.90 20.34
N GLY A 31 2.06 3.08 20.38
CA GLY A 31 2.61 4.29 20.98
C GLY A 31 3.81 4.90 20.25
N LEU A 32 3.81 4.89 18.91
CA LEU A 32 4.88 5.54 18.13
C LEU A 32 4.84 7.07 18.27
N GLY A 33 5.96 7.71 17.91
CA GLY A 33 6.09 9.17 17.95
C GLY A 33 5.12 9.90 17.01
N ALA A 34 4.88 11.19 17.28
CA ALA A 34 3.95 12.02 16.51
C ALA A 34 4.26 12.04 15.00
N ALA A 35 5.54 12.04 14.61
CA ALA A 35 5.94 11.98 13.22
C ALA A 35 5.46 10.70 12.52
N ALA A 36 5.60 9.54 13.17
CA ALA A 36 5.14 8.25 12.65
C ALA A 36 3.61 8.19 12.59
N ILE A 37 2.92 8.74 13.59
CA ILE A 37 1.46 8.85 13.61
C ILE A 37 0.97 9.68 12.41
N VAL A 38 1.48 10.89 12.22
CA VAL A 38 1.05 11.78 11.12
C VAL A 38 1.37 11.15 9.76
N THR A 39 2.55 10.53 9.63
CA THR A 39 2.94 9.85 8.40
C THR A 39 2.03 8.66 8.09
N GLY A 40 1.77 7.81 9.08
CA GLY A 40 0.90 6.66 8.97
C GLY A 40 -0.54 7.05 8.64
N LEU A 41 -1.06 8.10 9.28
CA LEU A 41 -2.37 8.66 8.98
C LEU A 41 -2.45 9.16 7.54
N THR A 42 -1.48 9.98 7.12
CA THR A 42 -1.49 10.61 5.79
C THR A 42 -1.40 9.56 4.69
N ILE A 43 -0.43 8.65 4.78
CA ILE A 43 -0.23 7.59 3.77
C ILE A 43 -1.38 6.58 3.84
N GLY A 44 -1.82 6.21 5.04
CA GLY A 44 -2.89 5.25 5.24
C GLY A 44 -4.22 5.73 4.65
N VAL A 45 -4.58 7.01 4.83
CA VAL A 45 -5.78 7.60 4.22
C VAL A 45 -5.68 7.58 2.69
N LEU A 46 -4.52 7.89 2.11
CA LEU A 46 -4.30 7.81 0.66
C LEU A 46 -4.47 6.37 0.15
N ILE A 47 -3.92 5.39 0.86
CA ILE A 47 -4.05 3.97 0.50
C ILE A 47 -5.53 3.53 0.59
N VAL A 48 -6.25 3.92 1.64
CA VAL A 48 -7.69 3.63 1.79
C VAL A 48 -8.49 4.25 0.64
N ALA A 49 -8.20 5.50 0.27
CA ALA A 49 -8.86 6.16 -0.86
C ALA A 49 -8.59 5.42 -2.18
N LEU A 50 -7.36 4.96 -2.41
CA LEU A 50 -7.01 4.16 -3.59
C LEU A 50 -7.67 2.78 -3.59
N ALA A 51 -7.81 2.15 -2.42
CA ALA A 51 -8.55 0.91 -2.26
C ALA A 51 -10.02 1.08 -2.65
N LEU A 52 -10.68 2.13 -2.14
CA LEU A 52 -12.06 2.51 -2.51
C LEU A 52 -12.19 2.81 -4.00
N ALA A 53 -11.22 3.51 -4.59
CA ALA A 53 -11.21 3.75 -6.03
C ALA A 53 -11.12 2.44 -6.84
N GLY A 54 -10.60 1.35 -6.26
CA GLY A 54 -10.48 0.04 -6.89
C GLY A 54 -11.75 -0.83 -6.84
N THR A 55 -12.76 -0.49 -6.05
CA THR A 55 -13.93 -1.36 -5.77
C THR A 55 -15.15 -1.13 -6.67
N ALA A 56 -15.05 -0.30 -7.72
CA ALA A 56 -16.19 0.01 -8.57
C ALA A 56 -16.83 -1.25 -9.24
N PRO A 57 -18.15 -1.26 -9.47
CA PRO A 57 -18.90 -2.46 -9.88
C PRO A 57 -18.46 -3.09 -11.20
N SER A 58 -17.80 -2.33 -12.08
CA SER A 58 -17.23 -2.80 -13.34
C SER A 58 -15.96 -3.66 -13.17
N GLY A 59 -15.62 -4.03 -11.93
CA GLY A 59 -14.52 -4.95 -11.58
C GLY A 59 -13.12 -4.34 -11.70
N ARG A 60 -13.02 -3.07 -12.12
CA ARG A 60 -11.77 -2.37 -12.43
C ARG A 60 -11.57 -1.08 -11.65
N GLY A 61 -12.54 -0.67 -10.82
CA GLY A 61 -12.48 0.62 -10.13
C GLY A 61 -12.81 1.82 -11.01
N THR A 62 -12.65 3.02 -10.46
CA THR A 62 -12.82 4.32 -11.13
C THR A 62 -11.55 4.82 -11.82
N LEU A 63 -10.41 4.15 -11.62
CA LEU A 63 -9.10 4.54 -12.12
C LEU A 63 -8.63 3.67 -13.30
N PRO A 64 -7.94 4.24 -14.30
CA PRO A 64 -7.26 3.47 -15.34
C PRO A 64 -6.25 2.47 -14.74
N VAL A 65 -6.12 1.30 -15.36
CA VAL A 65 -5.24 0.21 -14.88
C VAL A 65 -3.76 0.65 -14.81
N SER A 66 -3.31 1.50 -15.73
CA SER A 66 -1.97 2.07 -15.71
C SER A 66 -1.75 3.00 -14.49
N ALA A 67 -2.75 3.81 -14.15
CA ALA A 67 -2.69 4.69 -12.98
C ALA A 67 -2.62 3.86 -11.68
N GLN A 68 -3.42 2.79 -11.59
CA GLN A 68 -3.37 1.86 -10.47
C GLN A 68 -1.96 1.26 -10.28
N ALA A 69 -1.32 0.81 -11.36
CA ALA A 69 0.02 0.25 -11.30
C ALA A 69 1.08 1.28 -10.86
N VAL A 70 0.95 2.54 -11.29
CA VAL A 70 1.85 3.63 -10.89
C VAL A 70 1.68 3.95 -9.41
N TYR A 71 0.44 4.09 -8.92
CA TYR A 71 0.17 4.36 -7.51
C TYR A 71 0.69 3.26 -6.60
N ASP A 72 0.50 2.00 -6.96
CA ASP A 72 0.96 0.88 -6.15
C ASP A 72 2.50 0.84 -6.02
N ARG A 73 3.21 1.07 -7.13
CA ARG A 73 4.68 1.19 -7.10
C ARG A 73 5.12 2.41 -6.29
N GLY A 74 4.43 3.53 -6.46
CA GLY A 74 4.71 4.76 -5.71
C GLY A 74 4.54 4.56 -4.21
N ILE A 75 3.46 3.89 -3.77
CA ILE A 75 3.23 3.54 -2.38
C ILE A 75 4.31 2.60 -1.86
N ALA A 76 4.62 1.54 -2.60
CA ALA A 76 5.63 0.57 -2.19
C ALA A 76 7.01 1.23 -1.98
N LEU A 77 7.48 2.00 -2.97
CA LEU A 77 8.76 2.70 -2.88
C LEU A 77 8.74 3.83 -1.84
N GLY A 78 7.63 4.56 -1.74
CA GLY A 78 7.46 5.64 -0.77
C GLY A 78 7.50 5.13 0.67
N LEU A 79 6.82 4.02 0.97
CA LEU A 79 6.86 3.38 2.29
C LEU A 79 8.26 2.86 2.64
N LEU A 80 8.98 2.26 1.69
CA LEU A 80 10.37 1.85 1.89
C LEU A 80 11.26 3.05 2.22
N LEU A 81 11.13 4.14 1.47
CA LEU A 81 11.90 5.36 1.69
C LEU A 81 11.58 5.99 3.05
N VAL A 82 10.31 6.03 3.45
CA VAL A 82 9.89 6.49 4.79
C VAL A 82 10.51 5.62 5.88
N GLY A 83 10.53 4.30 5.70
CA GLY A 83 11.19 3.38 6.63
C GLY A 83 12.69 3.69 6.78
N VAL A 84 13.38 3.96 5.67
CA VAL A 84 14.80 4.39 5.68
C VAL A 84 14.98 5.70 6.44
N VAL A 85 14.12 6.69 6.21
CA VAL A 85 14.18 8.00 6.90
C VAL A 85 14.02 7.84 8.42
N PHE A 86 13.04 7.06 8.88
CA PHE A 86 12.87 6.79 10.31
C PHE A 86 14.03 5.97 10.90
N GLY A 87 14.64 5.09 10.11
CA GLY A 87 15.85 4.37 10.50
C GLY A 87 17.01 5.33 10.78
N PHE A 88 17.22 6.32 9.92
CA PHE A 88 18.24 7.35 10.14
C PHE A 88 17.92 8.29 11.31
N SER A 89 16.64 8.48 11.66
CA SER A 89 16.24 9.28 12.81
C SER A 89 16.28 8.52 14.14
N GLY A 90 16.65 7.24 14.14
CA GLY A 90 16.72 6.39 15.33
C GLY A 90 15.38 5.84 15.82
N ASP A 91 14.28 6.06 15.09
CA ASP A 91 12.96 5.50 15.42
C ASP A 91 12.80 4.14 14.73
N LEU A 92 13.38 3.11 15.34
CA LEU A 92 13.34 1.75 14.79
C LEU A 92 11.93 1.19 14.70
N GLY A 93 11.01 1.59 15.59
CA GLY A 93 9.62 1.12 15.57
C GLY A 93 8.90 1.62 14.31
N ALA A 94 9.01 2.92 14.02
CA ALA A 94 8.48 3.50 12.80
C ALA A 94 9.20 2.94 11.56
N ALA A 95 10.53 2.81 11.60
CA ALA A 95 11.31 2.26 10.49
C ALA A 95 10.82 0.87 10.08
N LEU A 96 10.66 -0.03 11.07
CA LEU A 96 10.17 -1.39 10.83
C LEU A 96 8.74 -1.39 10.31
N LEU A 97 7.84 -0.59 10.87
CA LEU A 97 6.45 -0.50 10.41
C LEU A 97 6.38 -0.10 8.93
N PHE A 98 7.02 1.01 8.55
CA PHE A 98 6.94 1.52 7.19
C PHE A 98 7.73 0.66 6.20
N ALA A 99 8.89 0.13 6.58
CA ALA A 99 9.67 -0.76 5.72
C ALA A 99 8.93 -2.08 5.47
N THR A 100 8.36 -2.71 6.50
CA THR A 100 7.59 -3.96 6.33
C THR A 100 6.33 -3.75 5.48
N ALA A 101 5.60 -2.66 5.71
CA ALA A 101 4.48 -2.27 4.87
C ALA A 101 4.91 -2.03 3.40
N GLY A 102 6.05 -1.37 3.19
CA GLY A 102 6.62 -1.13 1.86
C GLY A 102 7.03 -2.41 1.14
N VAL A 103 7.69 -3.34 1.83
CA VAL A 103 8.04 -4.66 1.28
C VAL A 103 6.77 -5.45 0.93
N ALA A 104 5.77 -5.47 1.83
CA ALA A 104 4.51 -6.14 1.58
C ALA A 104 3.79 -5.55 0.35
N ALA A 105 3.72 -4.22 0.24
CA ALA A 105 3.17 -3.53 -0.93
C ALA A 105 3.95 -3.85 -2.21
N LEU A 106 5.28 -3.92 -2.14
CA LEU A 106 6.13 -4.27 -3.29
C LEU A 106 5.87 -5.70 -3.78
N ILE A 107 5.74 -6.65 -2.86
CA ILE A 107 5.39 -8.05 -3.17
C ILE A 107 4.04 -8.10 -3.88
N VAL A 108 3.01 -7.49 -3.27
CA VAL A 108 1.65 -7.44 -3.83
C VAL A 108 1.67 -6.82 -5.23
N THR A 109 2.33 -5.67 -5.40
CA THR A 109 2.44 -4.96 -6.68
C THR A 109 3.14 -5.80 -7.74
N SER A 110 4.18 -6.57 -7.36
CA SER A 110 4.96 -7.40 -8.28
C SER A 110 4.17 -8.60 -8.81
N ILE A 111 3.18 -9.10 -8.07
CA ILE A 111 2.35 -10.26 -8.44
C ILE A 111 0.91 -9.90 -8.83
N THR A 112 0.59 -8.60 -8.88
CA THR A 112 -0.73 -8.11 -9.28
C THR A 112 -0.88 -8.08 -10.81
N ARG A 113 -2.00 -8.59 -11.31
CA ARG A 113 -2.30 -8.63 -12.74
C ARG A 113 -2.90 -7.31 -13.22
N TYR A 114 -2.06 -6.37 -13.63
CA TYR A 114 -2.49 -5.18 -14.37
C TYR A 114 -2.68 -5.52 -15.85
N SER A 115 -3.85 -6.05 -16.24
CA SER A 115 -4.14 -6.46 -17.62
C SER A 115 -5.54 -6.04 -18.06
N THR A 116 -5.67 -5.59 -19.30
CA THR A 116 -6.94 -5.17 -19.93
C THR A 116 -7.68 -6.29 -20.67
N SER A 117 -6.98 -7.38 -21.03
CA SER A 117 -7.58 -8.52 -21.71
C SER A 117 -8.52 -9.28 -20.76
N ALA A 118 -9.82 -9.24 -21.06
CA ALA A 118 -10.71 -10.33 -20.67
C ALA A 118 -10.16 -11.62 -21.29
N ALA A 119 -10.05 -12.67 -20.49
CA ALA A 119 -10.02 -14.02 -21.01
C ALA A 119 -11.47 -14.48 -21.17
#